data_AF-A0A966AWM9-F1
#
_entry.id   AF-A0A966AWM9-F1
#
_cell.length_a   1.000
_cell.length_b   1.000
_cell.length_c   1.000
_cell.angle_alpha   90.00
_cell.angle_beta   90.00
_cell.angle_gamma   90.00
#
_symmetry.space_group_name_H-M   'P 1'
#
loop_
_entity.id
_entity.type
_entity.pdbx_description
1 polymer ?
#
loop_
_entity_poly.entity_id
_entity_poly.type
_entity_poly.pdbx_seq_one_letter_code
_entity_poly.pdbx_strand_id
1 'polypeptide(L)'
;SRSLKEKRHAIRSLKDRLQSRFKVSVAEVDDQDLHQSCVLGVSFVASDGKNAQSRLQNLINFIEDYRSAVVVAIDKEILHED
;
A
#
# COMPACT_ATOMS: atom_id res chain seq x y z
N SER A 1 -9.96 -17.56 3.22
CA SER A 1 -10.86 -16.42 3.50
C SER A 1 -12.09 -16.60 2.63
N ARG A 2 -13.31 -16.61 3.18
CA ARG A 2 -14.51 -17.15 2.49
C ARG A 2 -15.54 -16.09 2.07
N SER A 3 -15.23 -14.79 2.16
CA SER A 3 -16.13 -13.76 1.59
C SER A 3 -15.45 -12.43 1.24
N LEU A 4 -16.03 -11.70 0.28
CA LEU A 4 -15.64 -10.31 -0.03
C LEU A 4 -15.75 -9.37 1.17
N LYS A 5 -16.64 -9.66 2.12
CA LYS A 5 -16.82 -8.82 3.32
C LYS A 5 -15.59 -8.89 4.23
N GLU A 6 -15.06 -10.09 4.45
CA GLU A 6 -13.82 -10.29 5.22
C GLU A 6 -12.64 -9.59 4.56
N LYS A 7 -12.49 -9.76 3.24
CA LYS A 7 -11.48 -9.04 2.46
C LYS A 7 -11.60 -7.53 2.63
N ARG A 8 -12.79 -6.97 2.39
CA ARG A 8 -13.03 -5.52 2.50
C ARG A 8 -12.67 -4.98 3.88
N HIS A 9 -12.95 -5.74 4.94
CA HIS A 9 -12.58 -5.36 6.30
C HIS A 9 -11.05 -5.34 6.51
N ALA A 10 -10.36 -6.39 6.05
CA ALA A 10 -8.89 -6.48 6.14
C ALA A 10 -8.21 -5.36 5.36
N ILE A 11 -8.63 -5.13 4.10
CA ILE A 11 -8.09 -4.06 3.25
C ILE A 11 -8.35 -2.70 3.85
N ARG A 12 -9.56 -2.44 4.36
CA ARG A 12 -9.87 -1.17 5.04
C ARG A 12 -8.92 -0.92 6.21
N SER A 13 -8.70 -1.92 7.08
CA SER A 13 -7.77 -1.78 8.21
C SER A 13 -6.34 -1.47 7.76
N LEU A 14 -5.87 -2.12 6.69
CA LEU A 14 -4.53 -1.85 6.14
C LEU A 14 -4.43 -0.43 5.57
N LYS A 15 -5.42 -0.01 4.76
CA LYS A 15 -5.49 1.35 4.21
C LYS A 15 -5.48 2.41 5.32
N ASP A 16 -6.32 2.26 6.34
CA ASP A 16 -6.41 3.20 7.45
C ASP A 16 -5.08 3.31 8.23
N ARG A 17 -4.36 2.19 8.40
CA ARG A 17 -3.01 2.16 9.02
C ARG A 17 -1.97 2.87 8.16
N LEU A 18 -1.98 2.66 6.85
CA LEU A 18 -1.06 3.31 5.91
C LEU A 18 -1.28 4.83 5.89
N GLN A 19 -2.52 5.27 5.76
CA GLN A 19 -2.88 6.70 5.73
C GLN A 19 -2.48 7.40 7.04
N SER A 20 -2.79 6.79 8.19
CA SER A 20 -2.51 7.39 9.50
C SER A 20 -1.01 7.48 9.80
N ARG A 21 -0.23 6.45 9.46
CA ARG A 21 1.21 6.38 9.76
C ARG A 21 2.09 7.17 8.79
N PHE A 22 1.79 7.13 7.49
CA PHE A 22 2.73 7.64 6.46
C PHE A 22 2.23 8.89 5.73
N LYS A 23 1.00 9.35 6.00
CA LYS A 23 0.37 10.49 5.31
C LYS A 23 0.38 10.29 3.78
N VAL A 24 -0.09 9.12 3.36
CA VAL A 24 -0.17 8.71 1.95
C VAL A 24 -1.61 8.57 1.50
N SER A 25 -1.86 8.73 0.22
CA SER A 25 -3.10 8.31 -0.43
C SER A 25 -3.00 6.82 -0.76
N VAL A 26 -4.06 6.06 -0.51
CA VAL A 26 -4.10 4.62 -0.80
C VAL A 26 -5.50 4.19 -1.26
N ALA A 27 -5.55 3.38 -2.31
CA ALA A 27 -6.76 2.81 -2.86
C ALA A 27 -6.55 1.34 -3.27
N GLU A 28 -7.64 0.58 -3.33
CA GLU A 28 -7.62 -0.72 -4.01
C GLU A 28 -7.88 -0.42 -5.49
N VAL A 29 -6.96 -0.83 -6.36
CA VAL A 29 -6.95 -0.43 -7.78
C VAL A 29 -7.24 -1.59 -8.72
N ASP A 30 -7.15 -2.83 -8.24
CA ASP A 30 -7.45 -4.04 -9.01
C ASP A 30 -7.84 -5.21 -8.09
N ASP A 31 -8.22 -6.35 -8.67
CA ASP A 31 -8.59 -7.61 -8.00
C ASP A 31 -9.79 -7.50 -7.06
N GLN A 32 -10.65 -6.48 -7.21
CA GLN A 32 -11.76 -6.19 -6.28
C GLN A 32 -12.72 -7.36 -6.09
N ASP A 33 -12.97 -8.14 -7.15
CA ASP A 33 -13.86 -9.30 -7.16
C ASP A 33 -13.21 -10.59 -6.63
N LEU A 34 -11.89 -10.61 -6.41
CA LEU A 34 -11.19 -11.75 -5.83
C LEU A 34 -11.23 -11.68 -4.30
N HIS A 35 -11.49 -12.79 -3.62
CA HIS A 35 -11.64 -12.79 -2.15
C HIS A 35 -10.30 -12.95 -1.40
N GLN A 36 -9.25 -13.37 -2.10
CA GLN A 36 -7.93 -13.73 -1.53
C GLN A 36 -6.78 -12.91 -2.11
N SER A 37 -7.06 -11.99 -3.02
CA SER A 37 -6.08 -11.09 -3.63
C SER A 37 -6.63 -9.67 -3.66
N CYS A 38 -5.72 -8.70 -3.68
CA CYS A 38 -6.01 -7.29 -3.92
C CYS A 38 -4.76 -6.61 -4.45
N VAL A 39 -4.96 -5.58 -5.28
CA VAL A 39 -3.88 -4.66 -5.67
C VAL A 39 -4.12 -3.32 -5.00
N LEU A 40 -3.13 -2.82 -4.27
CA LEU A 40 -3.18 -1.51 -3.63
C LEU A 40 -2.31 -0.51 -4.39
N GLY A 41 -2.91 0.61 -4.79
CA GLY A 41 -2.17 1.77 -5.27
C GLY A 41 -1.88 2.71 -4.11
N VAL A 42 -0.64 3.18 -4.01
CA VAL A 42 -0.19 4.13 -2.98
C VAL A 42 0.51 5.30 -3.65
N SER A 43 0.18 6.54 -3.25
CA SER A 43 0.86 7.74 -3.73
C SER A 43 1.10 8.75 -2.62
N PHE A 44 2.19 9.51 -2.75
CA PHE A 44 2.55 10.57 -1.82
C PHE A 44 3.48 11.59 -2.46
N VAL A 45 3.57 12.77 -1.86
CA VAL A 45 4.50 13.84 -2.25
C VAL A 45 5.61 13.98 -1.22
N ALA A 46 6.81 14.33 -1.66
CA ALA A 46 7.98 14.59 -0.82
C ALA A 46 8.74 15.84 -1.31
N SER A 47 9.63 16.38 -0.47
CA SER A 47 10.40 17.60 -0.76
C SER A 47 11.43 17.43 -1.87
N ASP A 48 11.98 16.22 -2.00
CA ASP A 48 13.07 15.88 -2.91
C ASP A 48 13.10 14.36 -3.15
N GLY A 49 13.84 13.92 -4.17
CA GLY A 49 13.95 12.50 -4.53
C GLY A 49 14.54 11.61 -3.42
N LYS A 50 15.47 12.10 -2.60
CA LYS A 50 16.08 11.31 -1.51
C LYS A 50 15.08 11.06 -0.38
N ASN A 51 14.31 12.08 -0.01
CA ASN A 51 13.22 11.97 0.94
C ASN A 51 12.13 11.02 0.41
N ALA A 52 11.78 11.15 -0.87
CA ALA A 52 10.84 10.23 -1.53
C ALA A 52 11.28 8.77 -1.42
N GLN A 53 12.54 8.47 -1.78
CA GLN A 53 13.12 7.13 -1.72
C GLN A 53 13.07 6.56 -0.28
N SER A 54 13.48 7.35 0.71
CA SER A 54 13.51 6.93 2.11
C SER A 54 12.09 6.62 2.64
N ARG A 55 11.12 7.49 2.33
CA ARG A 55 9.72 7.29 2.72
C ARG A 55 9.11 6.07 2.04
N LEU A 56 9.37 5.90 0.74
CA LEU A 56 8.92 4.74 -0.02
C LEU A 56 9.45 3.44 0.60
N GLN A 57 10.75 3.37 0.90
CA GLN A 57 11.36 2.18 1.50
C GLN A 57 10.75 1.85 2.87
N ASN A 58 10.53 2.85 3.73
CA ASN A 58 9.89 2.66 5.03
C ASN A 58 8.45 2.14 4.90
N LEU A 59 7.72 2.61 3.90
CA LEU A 59 6.37 2.14 3.60
C LEU A 59 6.37 0.69 3.12
N ILE A 60 7.29 0.33 2.23
CA ILE A 60 7.45 -1.05 1.74
C ILE A 60 7.76 -2.01 2.88
N ASN A 61 8.76 -1.69 3.72
CA ASN A 61 9.13 -2.54 4.85
C ASN A 61 7.92 -2.76 5.79
N PHE A 62 7.13 -1.72 6.03
CA PHE A 62 5.93 -1.83 6.86
C PHE A 62 4.85 -2.75 6.26
N ILE A 63 4.68 -2.73 4.94
CA ILE A 63 3.72 -3.61 4.25
C ILE A 63 4.24 -5.05 4.22
N GLU A 64 5.54 -5.26 3.99
CA GLU A 64 6.15 -6.60 4.01
C GLU A 64 6.07 -7.26 5.39
N ASP A 65 6.19 -6.49 6.47
CA ASP A 65 6.03 -6.97 7.85
C ASP A 65 4.56 -7.26 8.24
N TYR A 66 3.59 -6.95 7.38
CA TYR A 66 2.16 -7.08 7.69
C TYR A 66 1.70 -8.54 7.68
N ARG A 67 1.74 -9.18 8.86
CA ARG A 67 1.44 -10.62 9.08
C ARG A 67 0.10 -11.15 8.56
N SER A 68 -0.88 -10.29 8.28
CA SER A 68 -2.22 -10.72 7.83
C SER A 68 -2.34 -10.84 6.30
N ALA A 69 -1.30 -10.49 5.55
CA ALA A 69 -1.23 -10.67 4.11
C ALA A 69 0.20 -11.03 3.68
N VAL A 70 0.35 -11.46 2.43
CA VAL A 70 1.66 -11.70 1.82
C VAL A 70 1.79 -10.78 0.62
N VAL A 71 2.91 -10.08 0.52
CA VAL A 71 3.24 -9.26 -0.66
C VAL A 71 3.73 -10.19 -1.77
N VAL A 72 3.04 -10.16 -2.92
CA VAL A 72 3.38 -11.00 -4.07
C VAL A 72 4.26 -10.25 -5.07
N ALA A 73 3.99 -8.96 -5.27
CA ALA A 73 4.74 -8.09 -6.16
C ALA A 73 4.66 -6.63 -5.66
N ILE A 74 5.68 -5.85 -5.99
CA ILE A 74 5.68 -4.40 -5.77
C ILE A 74 6.25 -3.74 -7.02
N ASP A 75 5.47 -2.84 -7.63
CA ASP A 75 5.92 -1.92 -8.65
C ASP A 75 6.10 -0.51 -8.04
N LYS A 76 7.13 0.22 -8.45
CA LYS A 76 7.59 1.44 -7.78
C LYS A 76 8.08 2.45 -8.82
N GLU A 77 7.57 3.67 -8.71
CA GLU A 77 8.01 4.80 -9.52
C GLU A 77 8.18 6.03 -8.64
N ILE A 78 9.25 6.80 -8.89
CA ILE A 78 9.46 8.13 -8.30
C ILE A 78 9.57 9.12 -9.45
N LEU A 79 8.61 10.03 -9.51
CA LEU A 79 8.62 11.13 -10.47
C LEU A 79 9.32 12.32 -9.80
N HIS A 80 10.50 12.69 -10.32
CA HIS A 80 11.30 13.83 -9.86
C HIS A 80 11.98 14.48 -11.06
N GLU A 81 11.90 15.81 -11.17
CA GLU A 81 12.72 16.59 -12.10
C GLU A 81 14.03 16.96 -11.38
N ASP A 82 15.17 16.76 -12.05
CA ASP A 82 16.53 16.98 -11.52
C ASP A 82 16.84 18.46 -11.20
#